data_AF-A0AAW2PTL5-F1
#
_entry.id   AF-A0AAW2PTL5-F1
#
_cell.length_a   1.000
_cell.length_b   1.000
_cell.length_c   1.000
_cell.angle_alpha   90.00
_cell.angle_beta   90.00
_cell.angle_gamma   90.00
#
_symmetry.space_group_name_H-M   'P 1'
#
loop_
_entity.id
_entity.type
_entity.pdbx_description
1 polymer ?
#
loop_
_entity_poly.entity_id
_entity_poly.type
_entity_poly.pdbx_seq_one_letter_code
_entity_poly.pdbx_strand_id
1 'polypeptide(L)'
;MKEQWVVSNTGLFMVIVGETIRKLAIITAGRSFTHLIRRYPNDQHKLVTHGIYKYIRHPSYCGFLIWSIGTQIMLCNPVSTLAFAAVVWRFFKERIPYEEFFLRQFFGSGYEEYARRTTSGIPFIK
;
A
#
# COMPACT_ATOMS: atom_id res chain seq x y z
N MET A 1 1.96 13.63 -31.32
CA MET A 1 3.08 12.91 -30.67
C MET A 1 3.67 13.62 -29.43
N LYS A 2 3.84 14.95 -29.41
CA LYS A 2 4.45 15.67 -28.26
C LYS A 2 3.58 15.69 -26.98
N GLU A 3 2.25 15.68 -27.09
CA GLU A 3 1.36 15.76 -25.92
C GLU A 3 1.42 14.52 -25.01
N GLN A 4 1.67 13.34 -25.58
CA GLN A 4 1.71 12.09 -24.80
C GLN A 4 3.00 11.92 -24.00
N TRP A 5 4.05 12.69 -24.31
CA TRP A 5 5.30 12.67 -23.54
C TRP A 5 5.10 13.20 -22.11
N VAL A 6 4.29 14.25 -21.95
CA VAL A 6 4.00 14.81 -20.62
C VAL A 6 3.22 13.80 -19.78
N VAL A 7 2.20 13.18 -20.38
CA VAL A 7 1.39 12.15 -19.73
C VAL A 7 2.25 10.93 -19.38
N SER A 8 3.08 10.47 -20.32
CA SER A 8 3.94 9.31 -20.11
C SER A 8 5.00 9.56 -19.03
N ASN A 9 5.66 10.72 -19.05
CA ASN A 9 6.62 11.13 -18.01
C ASN A 9 5.96 11.28 -16.63
N THR A 10 4.72 11.77 -16.59
CA THR A 10 3.93 11.84 -15.34
C THR A 10 3.65 10.44 -14.82
N GLY A 11 3.26 9.50 -15.69
CA GLY A 11 3.09 8.09 -15.34
C GLY A 11 4.39 7.46 -14.82
N LEU A 12 5.52 7.71 -15.49
CA LEU A 12 6.83 7.24 -15.06
C LEU A 12 7.21 7.78 -13.67
N PHE A 13 6.97 9.07 -13.42
CA PHE A 13 7.19 9.67 -12.11
C PHE A 13 6.35 8.98 -11.03
N MET A 14 5.05 8.74 -11.30
CA MET A 14 4.18 8.00 -10.39
C MET A 14 4.69 6.58 -10.12
N VAL A 15 5.17 5.87 -11.15
CA VAL A 15 5.76 4.52 -11.01
C VAL A 15 6.96 4.55 -10.07
N ILE A 16 7.88 5.51 -10.25
CA ILE A 16 9.07 5.65 -9.41
C ILE A 16 8.68 5.96 -7.96
N VAL A 17 7.74 6.89 -7.76
CA VAL A 17 7.25 7.25 -6.41
C VAL A 17 6.57 6.06 -5.73
N GLY A 18 5.65 5.38 -6.43
CA GLY A 18 4.93 4.22 -5.91
C GLY A 18 5.87 3.08 -5.52
N GLU A 19 6.86 2.79 -6.37
CA GLU A 19 7.84 1.74 -6.11
C GLU A 19 8.81 2.12 -4.98
N THR A 20 9.15 3.40 -4.85
CA THR A 20 9.96 3.91 -3.73
C THR A 20 9.21 3.76 -2.41
N ILE A 21 7.94 4.18 -2.36
CA ILE A 21 7.07 3.99 -1.19
C ILE A 21 6.98 2.51 -0.80
N ARG A 22 6.80 1.63 -1.80
CA ARG A 22 6.72 0.18 -1.58
C ARG A 22 8.02 -0.39 -1.01
N LYS A 23 9.16 -0.01 -1.58
CA LYS A 23 10.48 -0.45 -1.08
C LYS A 23 10.76 0.10 0.32
N LEU A 24 10.43 1.37 0.60
CA LEU A 24 10.55 1.94 1.94
C LEU A 24 9.69 1.21 2.96
N ALA A 25 8.46 0.82 2.59
CA ALA A 25 7.61 -0.02 3.44
C ALA A 25 8.26 -1.37 3.75
N ILE A 26 8.79 -2.05 2.73
CA ILE A 26 9.48 -3.35 2.90
C ILE A 26 10.72 -3.20 3.79
N ILE A 27 11.55 -2.18 3.55
CA ILE A 27 12.77 -1.92 4.32
C ILE A 27 12.43 -1.57 5.78
N THR A 28 11.42 -0.72 6.00
CA THR A 28 11.01 -0.31 7.35
C THR A 28 10.38 -1.47 8.12
N ALA A 29 9.59 -2.31 7.45
CA ALA A 29 9.01 -3.50 8.07
C ALA A 29 10.05 -4.60 8.31
N GLY A 30 11.10 -4.68 7.48
CA GLY A 30 12.23 -5.59 7.65
C GLY A 30 11.79 -7.04 7.86
N ARG A 31 12.18 -7.63 8.99
CA ARG A 31 11.83 -9.01 9.38
C ARG A 31 10.34 -9.22 9.69
N SER A 32 9.59 -8.12 9.86
CA SER A 32 8.14 -8.15 10.07
C SER A 32 7.36 -8.07 8.75
N PHE A 33 8.01 -7.84 7.61
CA PHE A 33 7.37 -7.86 6.30
C PHE A 33 7.12 -9.29 5.82
N THR A 34 5.88 -9.59 5.43
CA THR A 34 5.53 -10.84 4.76
C THR A 34 4.65 -10.59 3.55
N HIS A 35 4.98 -11.19 2.40
CA HIS A 35 4.15 -11.10 1.18
C HIS A 35 2.78 -11.76 1.35
N LEU A 36 2.70 -12.77 2.22
CA LEU A 36 1.47 -13.45 2.61
C LEU A 36 0.98 -12.89 3.95
N ILE A 37 -0.34 -12.74 4.08
CA ILE A 37 -0.97 -12.38 5.35
C ILE A 37 -0.66 -13.51 6.33
N ARG A 38 0.09 -13.18 7.37
CA ARG A 38 0.51 -14.15 8.37
C ARG A 38 -0.69 -14.48 9.27
N ARG A 39 -0.97 -15.77 9.42
CA ARG A 39 -2.10 -16.28 10.23
C ARG A 39 -1.67 -16.83 11.60
N TYR A 40 -0.36 -17.01 11.82
CA TYR A 40 0.20 -17.57 13.05
C TYR A 40 1.15 -16.59 13.73
N PRO A 41 1.08 -16.43 15.06
CA PRO A 41 1.99 -15.58 15.81
C PRO A 41 3.43 -16.12 15.74
N ASN A 42 4.40 -15.22 15.73
CA ASN A 42 5.83 -15.54 15.77
C ASN A 42 6.52 -14.46 16.60
N ASP A 43 7.41 -14.83 17.51
CA ASP A 43 8.14 -13.92 18.39
C ASP A 43 8.96 -12.85 17.64
N GLN A 44 9.30 -13.10 16.37
CA GLN A 44 9.99 -12.13 15.52
C GLN A 44 9.06 -11.10 14.86
N HIS A 45 7.74 -11.29 14.92
CA HIS A 45 6.76 -10.38 14.34
C HIS A 45 6.45 -9.26 15.33
N LYS A 46 7.09 -8.10 15.15
CA LYS A 46 6.85 -6.92 15.98
C LYS A 46 5.97 -5.92 15.24
N LEU A 47 5.12 -5.21 15.98
CA LEU A 47 4.31 -4.14 15.42
C LEU A 47 5.23 -2.97 15.04
N VAL A 48 5.30 -2.67 13.74
CA VAL A 48 6.11 -1.57 13.21
C VAL A 48 5.24 -0.32 13.07
N THR A 49 5.54 0.71 13.86
CA THR A 49 4.79 1.97 13.89
C THR A 49 5.65 3.21 13.58
N HIS A 50 6.92 3.01 13.21
CA HIS A 50 7.88 4.08 12.93
C HIS A 50 8.17 4.21 11.42
N GLY A 51 8.87 5.27 11.03
CA GLY A 51 9.17 5.54 9.62
C GLY A 51 7.89 5.83 8.83
N ILE A 52 7.76 5.23 7.64
CA ILE A 52 6.59 5.42 6.77
C ILE A 52 5.28 4.88 7.40
N TYR A 53 5.39 3.89 8.29
CA TYR A 53 4.26 3.34 9.04
C TYR A 53 3.67 4.32 10.06
N LYS A 54 4.40 5.39 10.44
CA LYS A 54 3.85 6.45 11.30
C LYS A 54 2.68 7.20 10.63
N TYR A 55 2.70 7.31 9.30
CA TYR A 55 1.74 8.09 8.53
C TYR A 55 0.63 7.24 7.94
N ILE A 56 0.97 6.03 7.51
CA ILE A 56 0.08 5.12 6.78
C ILE A 56 0.27 3.69 7.30
N ARG A 57 -0.82 2.95 7.57
CA ARG A 57 -0.76 1.58 8.08
C ARG A 57 -0.33 0.56 7.02
N HIS A 58 -0.75 0.74 5.78
CA HIS A 58 -0.39 -0.14 4.66
C HIS A 58 0.35 0.60 3.54
N PRO A 59 1.58 1.11 3.79
CA PRO A 59 2.31 1.95 2.84
C PRO A 59 2.71 1.16 1.59
N SER A 60 2.99 -0.15 1.72
CA SER A 60 3.25 -1.04 0.57
C SER A 60 2.05 -1.12 -0.38
N TYR A 61 0.83 -1.16 0.15
CA TYR A 61 -0.39 -1.23 -0.66
C TYR A 61 -0.71 0.10 -1.33
N CYS A 62 -0.52 1.21 -0.61
CA CYS A 62 -0.59 2.56 -1.18
C CYS A 62 0.42 2.73 -2.34
N GLY A 63 1.68 2.34 -2.12
CA GLY A 63 2.71 2.37 -3.16
C GLY A 63 2.38 1.51 -4.37
N PHE A 64 1.84 0.30 -4.15
CA PHE A 64 1.39 -0.58 -5.24
C PHE A 64 0.22 0.01 -6.02
N LEU A 65 -0.75 0.65 -5.36
CA LEU A 65 -1.85 1.34 -6.03
C LEU A 65 -1.33 2.46 -6.94
N ILE A 66 -0.46 3.34 -6.42
CA ILE A 66 0.15 4.43 -7.19
C ILE A 66 0.97 3.89 -8.37
N TRP A 67 1.77 2.85 -8.12
CA TRP A 67 2.57 2.18 -9.15
C TRP A 67 1.68 1.61 -10.26
N SER A 68 0.63 0.86 -9.89
CA SER A 68 -0.28 0.23 -10.86
C SER A 68 -0.98 1.26 -11.75
N ILE A 69 -1.49 2.35 -11.17
CA ILE A 69 -2.11 3.45 -11.90
C ILE A 69 -1.08 4.17 -12.77
N GLY A 70 0.10 4.45 -12.23
CA GLY A 70 1.21 5.10 -12.94
C GLY A 70 1.63 4.35 -14.20
N THR A 71 1.67 3.01 -14.17
CA THR A 71 1.99 2.21 -15.37
C THR A 71 0.97 2.39 -16.49
N GLN A 72 -0.32 2.49 -16.16
CA GLN A 72 -1.37 2.66 -17.17
C GLN A 72 -1.41 4.09 -17.73
N ILE A 73 -1.12 5.09 -16.89
CA ILE A 73 -0.92 6.48 -17.32
C ILE A 73 0.30 6.59 -18.23
N MET A 74 1.40 5.89 -17.90
CA MET A 74 2.61 5.86 -18.72
C MET A 74 2.34 5.33 -20.13
N LEU A 75 1.47 4.32 -20.24
CA LEU A 75 0.99 3.74 -21.50
C LEU A 75 -0.11 4.58 -22.19
N CYS A 76 -0.49 5.72 -21.61
CA CYS A 76 -1.54 6.62 -22.11
C CYS A 76 -2.87 5.91 -22.38
N ASN A 77 -3.23 4.93 -21.54
CA ASN A 77 -4.46 4.16 -21.68
C ASN A 77 -5.48 4.52 -20.58
N PRO A 78 -6.39 5.49 -20.81
CA PRO A 78 -7.27 6.01 -19.77
C PRO A 78 -8.30 4.98 -19.30
N VAL A 79 -8.79 4.12 -20.19
CA VAL A 79 -9.75 3.06 -19.84
C VAL A 79 -9.09 2.02 -18.94
N SER A 80 -7.89 1.55 -19.31
CA SER A 80 -7.13 0.63 -18.46
C SER A 80 -6.72 1.28 -17.14
N THR A 81 -6.42 2.58 -17.12
CA THR A 81 -6.10 3.31 -15.89
C THR A 81 -7.24 3.25 -14.88
N LEU A 82 -8.47 3.55 -15.31
CA LEU A 82 -9.65 3.49 -14.44
C LEU A 82 -9.98 2.05 -14.03
N ALA A 83 -9.88 1.09 -14.95
CA ALA A 83 -10.12 -0.32 -14.66
C ALA A 83 -9.13 -0.87 -13.63
N PHE A 84 -7.83 -0.61 -13.80
CA PHE A 84 -6.79 -1.01 -12.85
C PHE A 84 -6.97 -0.33 -11.49
N ALA A 85 -7.23 0.98 -11.47
CA ALA A 85 -7.50 1.70 -10.24
C ALA A 85 -8.66 1.05 -9.45
N ALA A 86 -9.78 0.75 -10.12
CA ALA A 86 -10.95 0.14 -9.50
C ALA A 86 -10.67 -1.28 -9.00
N VAL A 87 -10.01 -2.12 -9.81
CA VAL A 87 -9.69 -3.52 -9.46
C VAL A 87 -8.72 -3.58 -8.28
N VAL A 88 -7.63 -2.82 -8.34
CA VAL A 88 -6.61 -2.80 -7.28
C VAL A 88 -7.18 -2.20 -5.99
N TRP A 89 -7.97 -1.14 -6.09
CA TRP A 89 -8.64 -0.56 -4.94
C TRP A 89 -9.61 -1.56 -4.28
N ARG A 90 -10.44 -2.25 -5.09
CA ARG A 90 -11.36 -3.28 -4.57
C ARG A 90 -10.62 -4.43 -3.91
N PHE A 91 -9.54 -4.90 -4.52
CA PHE A 91 -8.69 -5.94 -3.95
C PHE A 91 -8.17 -5.55 -2.57
N PHE A 92 -7.66 -4.32 -2.40
CA PHE A 92 -7.17 -3.87 -1.10
C PHE A 92 -8.29 -3.57 -0.10
N LYS A 93 -9.48 -3.16 -0.56
CA LYS A 93 -10.67 -3.00 0.28
C LYS A 93 -11.06 -4.30 0.99
N GLU A 94 -10.94 -5.42 0.29
CA GLU A 94 -11.25 -6.74 0.86
C GLU A 94 -10.06 -7.28 1.67
N ARG A 95 -8.82 -7.03 1.22
CA ARG A 95 -7.60 -7.55 1.84
C ARG A 95 -7.22 -6.87 3.15
N ILE A 96 -7.32 -5.54 3.24
CA ILE A 96 -6.89 -4.77 4.42
C ILE A 96 -7.63 -5.21 5.69
N PRO A 97 -8.98 -5.26 5.73
CA PRO A 97 -9.71 -5.67 6.93
C PRO A 97 -9.36 -7.10 7.37
N TYR A 98 -9.12 -8.00 6.40
CA TYR A 98 -8.70 -9.36 6.70
C TYR A 98 -7.31 -9.42 7.34
N GLU A 99 -6.37 -8.59 6.88
CA GLU A 99 -5.05 -8.46 7.51
C GLU A 99 -5.12 -7.80 8.89
N GLU A 100 -5.90 -6.72 9.02
CA GLU A 100 -6.10 -6.03 10.29
C GLU A 100 -6.73 -6.93 11.35
N PHE A 101 -7.60 -7.87 10.96
CA PHE A 101 -8.17 -8.86 11.87
C PHE A 101 -7.05 -9.67 12.56
N PHE A 102 -6.08 -10.19 11.80
CA PHE A 102 -4.96 -10.92 12.38
C PHE A 102 -4.02 -10.01 13.17
N LEU A 103 -3.76 -8.79 12.70
CA LEU A 103 -2.92 -7.83 13.43
C LEU A 103 -3.52 -7.46 14.79
N ARG A 104 -4.85 -7.32 14.89
CA ARG A 104 -5.57 -7.17 16.16
C ARG A 104 -5.45 -8.42 17.03
N GLN A 105 -5.51 -9.62 16.46
CA GLN A 105 -5.30 -10.85 17.23
C GLN A 105 -3.86 -10.99 17.76
N PHE A 106 -2.86 -10.55 16.99
CA PHE A 106 -1.45 -10.67 17.40
C PHE A 106 -1.01 -9.60 18.40
N PHE A 107 -1.46 -8.36 18.22
CA PHE A 107 -0.96 -7.21 18.98
C PHE A 107 -2.01 -6.56 19.89
N GLY A 108 -3.26 -7.02 19.84
CA GLY A 108 -4.35 -6.57 20.72
C GLY A 108 -4.53 -5.05 20.73
N SER A 109 -4.56 -4.50 21.92
CA SER A 109 -4.72 -3.06 22.18
C SER A 109 -3.62 -2.20 21.54
N GLY A 110 -2.41 -2.73 21.38
CA GLY A 110 -1.30 -2.02 20.73
C GLY A 110 -1.58 -1.70 19.27
N TYR A 111 -2.25 -2.61 18.55
CA TYR A 111 -2.70 -2.34 17.17
C TYR A 111 -3.88 -1.37 17.15
N GLU A 112 -4.83 -1.47 18.08
CA GLU A 112 -5.99 -0.57 18.11
C GLU A 112 -5.62 0.88 18.40
N GLU A 113 -4.66 1.12 19.29
CA GLU A 113 -4.13 2.46 19.52
C GLU A 113 -3.43 2.99 18.26
N TYR A 114 -2.66 2.14 17.59
CA TYR A 114 -2.03 2.47 16.31
C TYR A 114 -3.04 2.75 15.19
N ALA A 115 -4.09 1.95 15.07
CA ALA A 115 -5.13 2.10 14.07
C ALA A 115 -5.93 3.40 14.25
N ARG A 116 -6.07 3.88 15.49
CA ARG A 116 -6.74 5.16 15.79
C ARG A 116 -5.93 6.38 15.38
N ARG A 117 -4.59 6.32 15.45
CA ARG A 117 -3.70 7.46 15.13
C ARG A 117 -3.25 7.52 13.68
N THR A 118 -3.30 6.40 12.97
CA THR A 118 -2.73 6.28 11.61
C THR A 118 -3.81 5.84 10.63
N THR A 119 -3.82 6.40 9.42
CA THR A 119 -4.79 6.04 8.37
C THR A 119 -4.37 4.79 7.60
N SER A 120 -5.30 4.08 6.96
CA SER A 120 -4.98 2.87 6.16
C SER A 120 -4.01 3.15 5.00
N GLY A 121 -4.03 4.37 4.45
CA GLY A 121 -3.26 4.78 3.28
C GLY A 121 -3.97 4.63 1.94
N ILE A 122 -5.16 4.02 1.94
CA ILE A 122 -5.96 3.88 0.73
C ILE A 122 -7.27 4.66 0.92
N PRO A 123 -7.66 5.49 -0.06
CA PRO A 123 -8.90 6.26 0.04
C PRO A 123 -10.09 5.35 0.36
N PHE A 124 -10.97 5.80 1.25
CA PHE A 124 -12.22 5.11 1.63
C PHE A 124 -12.07 3.74 2.32
N ILE A 125 -10.87 3.40 2.82
CA ILE A 125 -10.65 2.24 3.70
C ILE A 125 -10.26 2.77 5.08
N LYS A 126 -11.03 2.41 6.12
CA LYS A 126 -10.77 2.86 7.49
C LYS A 126 -9.62 2.12 8.13
#